data_AF-A0AAD4ZG58-F1
#
_entry.id   AF-A0AAD4ZG58-F1
#
_cell.length_a   1.000
_cell.length_b   1.000
_cell.length_c   1.000
_cell.angle_alpha   90.00
_cell.angle_beta   90.00
_cell.angle_gamma   90.00
#
_symmetry.space_group_name_H-M   'P 1'
#
loop_
_entity.id
_entity.type
_entity.pdbx_description
1 polymer ?
#
loop_
_entity_poly.entity_id
_entity_poly.type
_entity_poly.pdbx_seq_one_letter_code
_entity_poly.pdbx_strand_id
1 'polypeptide(L)'
;MDLLKCNVSDKNDWNTRLYIQNWEQESKQGFKDSNLENQCKHRYKIYIEGWAWSVSEKYIMACDSMTLDNSKCTSLKFAVEWGNNHKDKAKAIGEAASNFIQEDLKMDYVYDYMFHVLNEYAKLLKFKPTIPPNAVELCSEKMACRATGTCKKFMVESMVGSPSDELPCTLPPPYDPLALHGFLVRKANSTRQVEAWENEYWQSIEKKQ
;
A
#
# COMPACT_ATOMS: atom_id res chain seq x y z
N MET A 1 -6.23 -10.10 15.04
CA MET A 1 -6.83 -9.06 14.17
C MET A 1 -7.64 -8.11 15.04
N ASP A 2 -7.05 -7.00 15.46
CA ASP A 2 -7.72 -6.04 16.35
C ASP A 2 -8.86 -5.28 15.68
N LEU A 3 -8.84 -5.15 14.35
CA LEU A 3 -9.90 -4.49 13.59
C LEU A 3 -11.27 -5.18 13.76
N LEU A 4 -11.30 -6.51 13.87
CA LEU A 4 -12.56 -7.25 14.09
C LEU A 4 -13.25 -6.86 15.41
N LYS A 5 -12.52 -6.28 16.38
CA LYS A 5 -13.10 -5.72 17.61
C LYS A 5 -13.90 -4.44 17.36
N CYS A 6 -13.75 -3.81 16.19
CA CYS A 6 -14.53 -2.65 15.77
C CYS A 6 -15.90 -3.04 15.18
N ASN A 7 -16.23 -4.34 15.11
CA ASN A 7 -17.56 -4.75 14.69
C ASN A 7 -18.61 -4.29 15.71
N VAL A 8 -19.87 -4.15 15.26
CA VAL A 8 -20.96 -3.69 16.12
C VAL A 8 -21.12 -4.59 17.33
N SER A 9 -21.28 -3.98 18.50
CA SER A 9 -21.55 -4.67 19.76
C SER A 9 -22.69 -3.96 20.50
N ASP A 10 -23.29 -4.62 21.48
CA ASP A 10 -24.38 -4.04 22.29
C ASP A 10 -23.98 -2.72 22.98
N LYS A 11 -22.67 -2.52 23.21
CA LYS A 11 -22.12 -1.35 23.89
C LYS A 11 -21.64 -0.26 22.93
N ASN A 12 -21.13 -0.64 21.76
CA ASN A 12 -20.44 0.26 20.85
C ASN A 12 -20.82 -0.04 19.39
N ASP A 13 -21.33 0.97 18.68
CA ASP A 13 -21.37 0.99 17.22
C ASP A 13 -20.38 2.04 16.68
N TRP A 14 -19.37 1.53 15.98
CA TRP A 14 -18.33 2.31 15.33
C TRP A 14 -18.71 2.73 13.90
N ASN A 15 -19.93 2.43 13.44
CA ASN A 15 -20.39 2.57 12.05
C ASN A 15 -19.44 1.89 11.04
N THR A 16 -18.69 0.89 11.50
CA THR A 16 -17.76 0.10 10.70
C THR A 16 -18.35 -1.29 10.57
N ARG A 17 -18.39 -1.82 9.35
CA ARG A 17 -18.85 -3.17 9.05
C ARG A 17 -17.70 -3.90 8.37
N LEU A 18 -17.29 -5.02 8.96
CA LEU A 18 -16.13 -5.79 8.53
C LEU A 18 -16.60 -7.15 8.07
N TYR A 19 -16.12 -7.55 6.89
CA TYR A 19 -16.46 -8.81 6.28
C TYR A 19 -15.17 -9.61 6.08
N ILE A 20 -15.19 -10.88 6.48
CA ILE A 20 -14.08 -11.79 6.27
C ILE A 20 -14.26 -12.44 4.91
N GLN A 21 -13.30 -12.23 4.00
CA GLN A 21 -13.27 -12.93 2.71
C GLN A 21 -12.77 -14.37 2.91
N ASN A 22 -13.53 -15.34 2.41
CA ASN A 22 -13.07 -16.73 2.35
C ASN A 22 -12.20 -16.92 1.08
N TRP A 23 -10.88 -16.80 1.25
CA TRP A 23 -9.92 -16.92 0.16
C TRP A 23 -9.87 -18.31 -0.50
N GLU A 24 -10.23 -19.37 0.23
CA GLU A 24 -10.28 -20.73 -0.34
C GLU A 24 -11.43 -20.85 -1.35
N GLN A 25 -12.61 -20.35 -0.97
CA GLN A 25 -13.77 -20.29 -1.85
C GLN A 25 -13.52 -19.34 -3.03
N GLU A 26 -12.93 -18.18 -2.76
CA GLU A 26 -12.61 -17.17 -3.78
C GLU A 26 -11.67 -17.73 -4.86
N SER A 27 -10.65 -18.47 -4.43
CA SER A 27 -9.71 -19.16 -5.34
C SER A 27 -10.43 -20.18 -6.23
N LYS A 28 -11.36 -20.98 -5.66
CA LYS A 28 -12.18 -21.94 -6.43
C LYS A 28 -13.09 -21.27 -7.46
N GLN A 29 -13.50 -20.02 -7.21
CA GLN A 29 -14.35 -19.24 -8.12
C GLN A 29 -13.56 -18.36 -9.10
N GLY A 30 -12.23 -18.36 -9.00
CA GLY A 30 -11.34 -17.61 -9.89
C GLY A 30 -11.27 -16.12 -9.57
N PHE A 31 -11.37 -15.74 -8.29
CA PHE A 31 -11.21 -14.36 -7.80
C PHE A 31 -12.22 -13.34 -8.35
N LYS A 32 -13.42 -13.79 -8.74
CA LYS A 32 -14.44 -12.94 -9.38
C LYS A 32 -14.95 -11.82 -8.47
N ASP A 33 -15.13 -12.11 -7.19
CA ASP A 33 -15.70 -11.15 -6.22
C ASP A 33 -14.61 -10.34 -5.50
N SER A 34 -13.35 -10.75 -5.64
CA SER A 34 -12.17 -10.08 -5.06
C SER A 34 -11.34 -9.29 -6.05
N ASN A 35 -11.81 -9.12 -7.30
CA ASN A 35 -11.10 -8.32 -8.30
C ASN A 35 -10.89 -6.87 -7.82
N LEU A 36 -9.63 -6.43 -7.78
CA LEU A 36 -9.21 -5.15 -7.23
C LEU A 36 -9.87 -3.94 -7.92
N GLU A 37 -10.10 -4.02 -9.23
CA GLU A 37 -10.75 -2.93 -10.00
C GLU A 37 -12.17 -2.62 -9.48
N ASN A 38 -12.86 -3.65 -8.99
CA ASN A 38 -14.22 -3.52 -8.49
C ASN A 38 -14.28 -2.98 -7.05
N GLN A 39 -13.13 -2.82 -6.39
CA GLN A 39 -13.03 -2.39 -5.00
C GLN A 39 -12.92 -0.86 -4.84
N CYS A 40 -12.87 -0.08 -5.94
CA CYS A 40 -12.79 1.40 -5.89
C CYS A 40 -14.17 2.09 -5.82
N LYS A 41 -15.17 1.42 -5.24
CA LYS A 41 -16.55 1.93 -5.14
C LYS A 41 -16.87 2.61 -3.80
N HIS A 42 -15.87 2.74 -2.93
CA HIS A 42 -16.02 3.27 -1.58
C HIS A 42 -15.23 4.57 -1.43
N ARG A 43 -15.77 5.54 -0.67
CA ARG A 43 -15.09 6.81 -0.39
C ARG A 43 -13.85 6.64 0.51
N TYR A 44 -13.89 5.65 1.38
CA TYR A 44 -12.85 5.34 2.34
C TYR A 44 -12.37 3.92 2.15
N LYS A 45 -11.07 3.68 2.30
CA LYS A 45 -10.48 2.35 2.24
C LYS A 45 -9.49 2.17 3.37
N ILE A 46 -9.53 1.02 4.04
CA ILE A 46 -8.71 0.75 5.22
C ILE A 46 -7.49 -0.06 4.76
N TYR A 47 -6.29 0.43 5.07
CA TYR A 47 -5.05 -0.32 4.97
C TYR A 47 -4.84 -1.14 6.24
N ILE A 48 -4.40 -2.39 6.07
CA ILE A 48 -4.16 -3.31 7.18
C ILE A 48 -2.87 -4.08 6.89
N GLU A 49 -1.95 -4.03 7.83
CA GLU A 49 -0.75 -4.86 7.81
C GLU A 49 -1.08 -6.31 8.20
N GLY A 50 -0.35 -7.24 7.57
CA GLY A 50 -0.45 -8.67 7.86
C GLY A 50 0.68 -9.13 8.77
N TRP A 51 1.41 -10.16 8.33
CA TRP A 51 2.68 -10.53 8.96
C TRP A 51 3.77 -9.46 8.79
N ALA A 52 3.68 -8.71 7.70
CA ALA A 52 4.48 -7.53 7.39
C ALA A 52 3.60 -6.55 6.61
N TRP A 53 4.21 -5.60 5.89
CA TRP A 53 3.51 -4.69 5.00
C TRP A 53 2.68 -5.45 3.96
N SER A 54 1.48 -4.93 3.68
CA SER A 54 0.57 -5.55 2.73
C SER A 54 0.69 -4.90 1.36
N VAL A 55 0.84 -5.74 0.33
CA VAL A 55 0.84 -5.30 -1.08
C VAL A 55 -0.45 -4.60 -1.51
N SER A 56 -1.51 -4.68 -0.70
CA SER A 56 -2.79 -4.01 -0.95
C SER A 56 -2.71 -2.50 -0.85
N GLU A 57 -1.71 -1.94 -0.14
CA GLU A 57 -1.59 -0.49 0.08
C GLU A 57 -1.60 0.30 -1.23
N LYS A 58 -0.75 -0.10 -2.19
CA LYS A 58 -0.66 0.58 -3.49
C LYS A 58 -1.98 0.57 -4.28
N TYR A 59 -2.74 -0.52 -4.19
CA TYR A 59 -4.03 -0.65 -4.88
C TYR A 59 -5.13 0.12 -4.16
N ILE A 60 -5.03 0.27 -2.84
CA ILE A 60 -5.92 1.12 -2.05
C ILE A 60 -5.70 2.59 -2.41
N MET A 61 -4.44 3.04 -2.46
CA MET A 61 -4.09 4.41 -2.82
C MET A 61 -4.48 4.77 -4.26
N ALA A 62 -4.52 3.80 -5.17
CA ALA A 62 -4.92 4.01 -6.56
C ALA A 62 -6.43 4.25 -6.81
N CYS A 63 -7.29 4.16 -5.78
CA CYS A 63 -8.75 4.19 -5.95
C CYS A 63 -9.41 5.59 -5.85
N ASP A 64 -8.66 6.69 -5.78
CA ASP A 64 -9.17 8.03 -5.43
C ASP A 64 -9.94 8.07 -4.10
N SER A 65 -9.71 7.08 -3.24
CA SER A 65 -10.34 6.94 -1.93
C SER A 65 -9.39 7.44 -0.85
N MET A 66 -9.94 8.16 0.14
CA MET A 66 -9.15 8.50 1.33
C MET A 66 -8.76 7.21 2.07
N THR A 67 -7.46 6.99 2.19
CA THR A 67 -6.90 5.80 2.84
C THR A 67 -6.86 6.00 4.35
N LEU A 68 -7.35 5.02 5.10
CA LEU A 68 -7.41 5.00 6.55
C LEU A 68 -6.45 3.96 7.11
N ASP A 69 -5.72 4.31 8.14
CA ASP A 69 -4.89 3.38 8.90
C ASP A 69 -5.71 2.72 10.02
N ASN A 70 -5.40 1.46 10.30
CA ASN A 70 -6.11 0.61 11.25
C ASN A 70 -5.51 0.69 12.67
N SER A 71 -5.06 1.87 13.08
CA SER A 71 -4.40 2.02 14.38
C SER A 71 -5.36 1.74 15.55
N LYS A 72 -6.61 2.24 15.51
CA LYS A 72 -7.69 2.00 16.51
C LYS A 72 -9.10 2.21 15.93
N CYS A 73 -10.11 1.51 16.47
CA CYS A 73 -11.54 1.73 16.12
C CYS A 73 -12.00 3.17 16.34
N THR A 74 -11.48 3.82 17.38
CA THR A 74 -11.76 5.22 17.71
C THR A 74 -11.30 6.16 16.61
N SER A 75 -10.09 5.92 16.10
CA SER A 75 -9.46 6.72 15.05
C SER A 75 -10.19 6.54 13.72
N LEU A 76 -10.64 5.32 13.40
CA LEU A 76 -11.49 5.08 12.22
C LEU A 76 -12.80 5.86 12.29
N LYS A 77 -13.50 5.83 13.42
CA LYS A 77 -14.75 6.58 13.59
C LYS A 77 -14.53 8.09 13.44
N PHE A 78 -13.53 8.63 14.14
CA PHE A 78 -13.15 10.03 14.02
C PHE A 78 -12.83 10.42 12.57
N ALA A 79 -11.97 9.67 11.89
CA ALA A 79 -11.55 9.98 10.52
C ALA A 79 -12.71 9.93 9.51
N VAL A 80 -13.62 8.95 9.65
CA VAL A 80 -14.81 8.82 8.79
C VAL A 80 -15.78 9.98 9.01
N GLU A 81 -16.06 10.34 10.27
CA GLU A 81 -16.94 11.47 10.60
C GLU A 81 -16.33 12.80 10.11
N TRP A 82 -15.03 13.00 10.33
CA TRP A 82 -14.30 14.16 9.82
C TRP A 82 -14.39 14.24 8.29
N GLY A 83 -14.13 13.12 7.59
CA GLY A 83 -14.18 13.06 6.12
C GLY A 83 -15.59 13.31 5.57
N ASN A 84 -16.63 12.85 6.27
CA ASN A 84 -18.01 13.08 5.88
C ASN A 84 -18.43 14.55 6.02
N ASN A 85 -17.84 15.25 6.99
CA ASN A 85 -18.01 16.69 7.18
C ASN A 85 -17.08 17.54 6.29
N HIS A 86 -16.08 16.93 5.64
CA HIS A 86 -15.09 17.59 4.78
C HIS A 86 -14.89 16.86 3.46
N LYS A 87 -16.00 16.62 2.74
CA LYS A 87 -16.01 15.76 1.54
C LYS A 87 -14.98 16.17 0.48
N ASP A 88 -14.87 17.48 0.20
CA ASP A 88 -13.92 17.98 -0.81
C ASP A 88 -12.47 17.74 -0.40
N LYS A 89 -12.16 17.86 0.90
CA LYS A 89 -10.82 17.57 1.44
C LYS A 89 -10.53 16.07 1.40
N ALA A 90 -11.49 15.24 1.79
CA ALA A 90 -11.35 13.79 1.74
C ALA A 90 -11.11 13.29 0.30
N LYS A 91 -11.84 13.87 -0.67
CA LYS A 91 -11.65 13.60 -2.09
C LYS A 91 -10.25 14.03 -2.55
N ALA A 92 -9.82 15.25 -2.22
CA ALA A 92 -8.49 15.74 -2.59
C ALA A 92 -7.35 14.88 -2.03
N ILE A 93 -7.51 14.34 -0.82
CA ILE A 93 -6.53 13.40 -0.24
C ILE A 93 -6.48 12.09 -1.05
N GLY A 94 -7.64 11.55 -1.44
CA GLY A 94 -7.71 10.35 -2.28
C GLY A 94 -7.08 10.55 -3.66
N GLU A 95 -7.39 11.66 -4.33
CA GLU A 95 -6.82 12.02 -5.64
C GLU A 95 -5.29 12.27 -5.54
N ALA A 96 -4.81 12.89 -4.46
CA ALA A 96 -3.38 13.04 -4.26
C ALA A 96 -2.66 11.68 -4.11
N ALA A 97 -3.30 10.71 -3.46
CA ALA A 97 -2.75 9.36 -3.30
C ALA A 97 -2.68 8.61 -4.64
N SER A 98 -3.72 8.69 -5.46
CA SER A 98 -3.72 8.02 -6.77
C SER A 98 -2.74 8.68 -7.74
N ASN A 99 -2.62 10.01 -7.72
CA ASN A 99 -1.61 10.74 -8.49
C ASN A 99 -0.20 10.27 -8.10
N PHE A 100 0.11 10.13 -6.81
CA PHE A 100 1.40 9.57 -6.37
C PHE A 100 1.65 8.17 -6.93
N ILE A 101 0.64 7.28 -6.93
CA ILE A 101 0.80 5.93 -7.50
C ILE A 101 1.08 5.99 -9.01
N GLN A 102 0.39 6.87 -9.74
CA GLN A 102 0.51 6.98 -11.20
C GLN A 102 1.79 7.71 -11.62
N GLU A 103 2.24 8.69 -10.85
CA GLU A 103 3.32 9.60 -11.22
C GLU A 103 4.66 9.20 -10.61
N ASP A 104 4.65 8.82 -9.33
CA ASP A 104 5.86 8.62 -8.51
C ASP A 104 6.14 7.14 -8.16
N LEU A 105 5.16 6.24 -8.33
CA LEU A 105 5.32 4.79 -8.17
C LEU A 105 5.16 4.02 -9.49
N LYS A 106 5.71 4.57 -10.57
CA LYS A 106 5.74 3.95 -11.89
C LYS A 106 6.60 2.69 -11.90
N MET A 107 6.26 1.75 -12.78
CA MET A 107 7.06 0.53 -12.96
C MET A 107 8.50 0.83 -13.38
N ASP A 108 8.73 1.87 -14.17
CA ASP A 108 10.07 2.32 -14.57
C ASP A 108 10.90 2.63 -13.33
N TYR A 109 10.39 3.47 -12.42
CA TYR A 109 11.06 3.78 -11.16
C TYR A 109 11.26 2.56 -10.25
N VAL A 110 10.34 1.60 -10.25
CA VAL A 110 10.52 0.34 -9.50
C VAL A 110 11.71 -0.45 -10.05
N TYR A 111 11.80 -0.61 -11.38
CA TYR A 111 12.90 -1.33 -12.01
C TYR A 111 14.23 -0.58 -11.87
N ASP A 112 14.23 0.74 -12.02
CA ASP A 112 15.42 1.56 -11.84
C ASP A 112 15.93 1.52 -10.40
N TYR A 113 15.01 1.56 -9.42
CA TYR A 113 15.38 1.39 -8.01
C TYR A 113 15.98 0.00 -7.74
N MET A 114 15.37 -1.07 -8.27
CA MET A 114 15.92 -2.43 -8.15
C MET A 114 17.32 -2.54 -8.75
N PHE A 115 17.52 -2.01 -9.96
CA PHE A 115 18.81 -2.01 -10.62
C PHE A 115 19.85 -1.20 -9.84
N HIS A 116 19.49 -0.01 -9.38
CA HIS A 116 20.35 0.84 -8.56
C HIS A 116 20.82 0.13 -7.30
N VAL A 117 19.90 -0.48 -6.53
CA VAL A 117 20.24 -1.21 -5.29
C VAL A 117 21.24 -2.33 -5.58
N LEU A 118 21.00 -3.14 -6.62
CA LEU A 118 21.91 -4.22 -7.01
C LEU A 118 23.28 -3.69 -7.45
N ASN A 119 23.31 -2.62 -8.23
CA ASN A 119 24.53 -2.01 -8.75
C ASN A 119 25.39 -1.38 -7.64
N GLU A 120 24.80 -0.59 -6.74
CA GLU A 120 25.53 0.00 -5.62
C GLU A 120 25.99 -1.06 -4.63
N TYR A 121 25.17 -2.07 -4.36
CA TYR A 121 25.56 -3.19 -3.51
C TYR A 121 26.76 -3.97 -4.09
N ALA A 122 26.76 -4.21 -5.41
CA ALA A 122 27.86 -4.91 -6.08
C ALA A 122 29.22 -4.20 -5.92
N LYS A 123 29.24 -2.85 -5.85
CA LYS A 123 30.47 -2.07 -5.61
C LYS A 123 31.06 -2.28 -4.23
N LEU A 124 30.26 -2.73 -3.26
CA LEU A 124 30.71 -3.00 -1.89
C LEU A 124 31.37 -4.38 -1.75
N LEU A 125 31.29 -5.23 -2.78
CA LEU A 125 31.87 -6.57 -2.75
C LEU A 125 33.39 -6.51 -2.67
N LYS A 126 33.94 -7.16 -1.64
CA LYS A 126 35.39 -7.26 -1.40
C LYS A 126 36.02 -8.51 -2.02
N PHE A 127 35.29 -9.21 -2.89
CA PHE A 127 35.72 -10.44 -3.54
C PHE A 127 35.21 -10.47 -4.98
N LYS A 128 35.83 -11.31 -5.82
CA LYS A 128 35.37 -11.57 -7.19
C LYS A 128 34.34 -12.72 -7.18
N PRO A 129 33.07 -12.49 -7.54
CA PRO A 129 32.07 -13.55 -7.59
C PRO A 129 32.45 -14.65 -8.59
N THR A 130 32.15 -15.90 -8.25
CA THR A 130 32.30 -17.07 -9.12
C THR A 130 31.02 -17.89 -9.10
N ILE A 131 30.66 -18.51 -10.23
CA ILE A 131 29.46 -19.35 -10.32
C ILE A 131 29.69 -20.66 -9.56
N PRO A 132 28.86 -21.00 -8.55
CA PRO A 132 28.96 -22.27 -7.86
C PRO A 132 28.69 -23.47 -8.80
N PRO A 133 29.33 -24.64 -8.62
CA PRO A 133 29.18 -25.80 -9.51
C PRO A 133 27.75 -26.30 -9.70
N ASN A 134 26.88 -26.09 -8.69
CA ASN A 134 25.49 -26.55 -8.70
C ASN A 134 24.49 -25.40 -8.91
N ALA A 135 24.96 -24.22 -9.31
CA ALA A 135 24.06 -23.11 -9.63
C ALA A 135 23.27 -23.45 -10.89
N VAL A 136 21.94 -23.33 -10.80
CA VAL A 136 21.04 -23.48 -11.94
C VAL A 136 20.73 -22.08 -12.45
N GLU A 137 21.02 -21.83 -13.73
CA GLU A 137 20.65 -20.59 -14.38
C GLU A 137 19.13 -20.39 -14.36
N LEU A 138 18.70 -19.20 -13.93
CA LEU A 138 17.31 -18.79 -13.94
C LEU A 138 17.02 -17.98 -15.21
N CYS A 139 16.36 -18.59 -16.18
CA CYS A 139 15.83 -17.89 -17.35
C CYS A 139 14.39 -17.42 -17.07
N SER A 140 14.00 -16.23 -17.54
CA SER A 140 12.67 -15.65 -17.32
C SER A 140 11.55 -16.57 -17.85
N GLU A 141 11.78 -17.20 -19.01
CA GLU A 141 10.85 -18.13 -19.66
C GLU A 141 10.59 -19.37 -18.81
N LYS A 142 11.53 -19.72 -17.92
CA LYS A 142 11.45 -20.90 -17.05
C LYS A 142 10.81 -20.63 -15.70
N MET A 143 10.66 -19.37 -15.28
CA MET A 143 10.12 -19.02 -13.96
C MET A 143 8.68 -19.54 -13.78
N ALA A 144 7.84 -19.40 -14.81
CA ALA A 144 6.45 -19.86 -14.78
C ALA A 144 6.30 -21.37 -15.01
N CYS A 145 7.35 -22.11 -15.41
CA CYS A 145 7.23 -23.51 -15.83
C CYS A 145 6.77 -24.45 -14.70
N ARG A 146 7.19 -24.20 -13.46
CA ARG A 146 6.83 -25.03 -12.30
C ARG A 146 5.47 -24.67 -11.71
N ALA A 147 4.93 -23.51 -12.03
CA ALA A 147 3.61 -23.09 -11.58
C ALA A 147 2.51 -23.85 -12.33
N THR A 148 1.37 -24.06 -11.68
CA THR A 148 0.19 -24.71 -12.27
C THR A 148 -1.07 -23.87 -12.04
N GLY A 149 -2.13 -24.18 -12.80
CA GLY A 149 -3.42 -23.50 -12.66
C GLY A 149 -3.34 -21.98 -12.79
N THR A 150 -4.09 -21.27 -11.95
CA THR A 150 -4.18 -19.81 -11.94
C THR A 150 -2.84 -19.12 -11.64
N CYS A 151 -1.99 -19.74 -10.81
CA CYS A 151 -0.66 -19.20 -10.51
C CYS A 151 0.20 -19.11 -11.78
N LYS A 152 0.21 -20.17 -12.60
CA LYS A 152 0.90 -20.16 -13.90
C LYS A 152 0.35 -19.08 -14.82
N LYS A 153 -0.98 -18.96 -14.89
CA LYS A 153 -1.65 -17.96 -15.72
C LYS A 153 -1.16 -16.54 -15.37
N PHE A 154 -1.23 -16.15 -14.09
CA PHE A 154 -0.79 -14.82 -13.65
C PHE A 154 0.71 -14.58 -13.83
N MET A 155 1.56 -15.59 -13.61
CA MET A 155 3.00 -15.47 -13.87
C MET A 155 3.32 -15.25 -15.35
N VAL A 156 2.61 -15.92 -16.26
CA VAL A 156 2.78 -15.73 -17.71
C VAL A 156 2.25 -14.37 -18.16
N GLU A 157 1.08 -13.95 -17.66
CA GLU A 157 0.49 -12.64 -17.98
C GLU A 157 1.33 -11.47 -17.48
N SER A 158 2.08 -11.66 -16.39
CA SER A 158 2.96 -10.63 -15.82
C SER A 158 4.40 -10.68 -16.37
N MET A 159 4.66 -11.53 -17.37
CA MET A 159 6.01 -11.69 -17.91
C MET A 159 6.40 -10.48 -18.77
N VAL A 160 7.55 -9.88 -18.48
CA VAL A 160 8.13 -8.83 -19.31
C VAL A 160 8.55 -9.44 -20.65
N GLY A 161 8.01 -8.92 -21.75
CA GLY A 161 8.19 -9.50 -23.08
C GLY A 161 9.56 -9.22 -23.72
N SER A 162 10.17 -8.09 -23.38
CA SER A 162 11.51 -7.72 -23.84
C SER A 162 12.19 -6.79 -22.84
N PRO A 163 13.53 -6.72 -22.84
CA PRO A 163 14.25 -5.66 -22.15
C PRO A 163 13.80 -4.28 -22.63
N SER A 164 13.94 -3.26 -21.78
CA SER A 164 13.77 -1.87 -22.22
C SER A 164 14.93 -1.46 -23.13
N ASP A 165 14.63 -0.77 -24.22
CA ASP A 165 15.62 -0.12 -25.09
C ASP A 165 16.11 1.22 -24.51
N GLU A 166 15.43 1.73 -23.48
CA GLU A 166 15.82 2.93 -22.78
C GLU A 166 16.98 2.64 -21.81
N LEU A 167 17.92 3.57 -21.73
CA LEU A 167 18.99 3.50 -20.73
C LEU A 167 18.36 3.58 -19.33
N PRO A 168 18.91 2.87 -18.32
CA PRO A 168 18.42 2.94 -16.95
C PRO A 168 18.27 4.40 -16.52
N CYS A 169 17.12 4.75 -15.94
CA CYS A 169 16.90 6.12 -15.54
C CYS A 169 17.91 6.50 -14.44
N THR A 170 18.34 7.77 -14.43
CA THR A 170 19.14 8.25 -13.30
C THR A 170 18.20 8.46 -12.14
N LEU A 171 18.40 7.73 -11.04
CA LEU A 171 17.63 7.97 -9.83
C LEU A 171 17.75 9.44 -9.41
N PRO A 172 16.66 10.04 -8.90
CA PRO A 172 16.73 11.38 -8.36
C PRO A 172 17.82 11.44 -7.28
N PRO A 173 18.56 12.56 -7.20
CA PRO A 173 19.58 12.71 -6.17
C PRO A 173 18.95 12.56 -4.78
N PRO A 174 19.73 12.13 -3.77
CA PRO A 174 19.23 12.07 -2.41
C PRO A 174 18.69 13.44 -1.98
N TYR A 175 17.64 13.43 -1.17
CA TYR A 175 17.06 14.66 -0.65
C TYR A 175 18.11 15.51 0.05
N ASP A 176 18.09 16.81 -0.22
CA ASP A 176 18.87 17.77 0.55
C ASP A 176 18.57 17.60 2.05
N PRO A 177 19.60 17.47 2.93
CA PRO A 177 19.38 17.20 4.34
C PRO A 177 18.47 18.21 5.05
N LEU A 178 18.52 19.49 4.67
CA LEU A 178 17.68 20.53 5.25
C LEU A 178 16.24 20.40 4.76
N ALA A 179 16.05 20.13 3.46
CA ALA A 179 14.73 19.86 2.89
C ALA A 179 14.08 18.63 3.53
N LEU A 180 14.82 17.53 3.69
CA LEU A 180 14.35 16.32 4.34
C LEU A 180 14.00 16.56 5.81
N HIS A 181 14.86 17.29 6.54
CA HIS A 181 14.58 17.66 7.93
C HIS A 181 13.29 18.49 8.03
N GLY A 182 13.13 19.49 7.16
CA GLY A 182 11.92 20.31 7.09
C GLY A 182 10.66 19.50 6.82
N PHE A 183 10.73 18.51 5.92
CA PHE A 183 9.64 17.58 5.66
C PHE A 183 9.28 16.75 6.90
N LEU A 184 10.27 16.17 7.58
CA LEU A 184 10.07 15.36 8.78
C LEU A 184 9.43 16.16 9.93
N VAL A 185 9.90 17.40 10.14
CA VAL A 185 9.31 18.31 11.14
C VAL A 185 7.87 18.64 10.79
N ARG A 186 7.58 18.98 9.52
CA ARG A 186 6.21 19.25 9.07
C ARG A 186 5.30 18.05 9.28
N LYS A 187 5.76 16.85 8.90
CA LYS A 187 5.03 15.59 9.12
C LYS A 187 4.69 15.42 10.61
N ALA A 188 5.68 15.55 11.50
CA ALA A 188 5.47 15.40 12.94
C ALA A 188 4.47 16.42 13.51
N ASN A 189 4.55 17.68 13.08
CA ASN A 189 3.63 18.72 13.52
C ASN A 189 2.19 18.45 13.04
N SER A 190 2.00 18.03 11.79
CA SER A 190 0.69 17.64 11.26
C SER A 190 0.12 16.43 12.02
N THR A 191 0.94 15.42 12.33
CA THR A 191 0.51 14.27 13.14
C THR A 191 0.00 14.71 14.51
N ARG A 192 0.77 15.53 15.24
CA ARG A 192 0.35 16.06 16.56
C ARG A 192 -0.94 16.86 16.49
N GLN A 193 -1.14 17.63 15.43
CA GLN A 193 -2.37 18.40 15.23
C GLN A 193 -3.58 17.48 15.07
N VAL A 194 -3.47 16.42 14.26
CA VAL A 194 -4.55 15.44 14.06
C VAL A 194 -4.85 14.67 15.36
N GLU A 195 -3.81 14.28 16.12
CA GLU A 195 -3.97 13.65 17.42
C GLU A 195 -4.72 14.56 18.42
N ALA A 196 -4.42 15.86 18.43
CA ALA A 196 -5.14 16.82 19.25
C ALA A 196 -6.63 16.91 18.86
N TRP A 197 -6.94 16.96 17.55
CA TRP A 197 -8.32 16.98 17.06
C TRP A 197 -9.10 15.72 17.43
N GLU A 198 -8.48 14.54 17.36
CA GLU A 198 -9.12 13.29 17.79
C GLU A 198 -9.42 13.32 19.30
N ASN A 199 -8.48 13.79 20.12
CA ASN A 199 -8.69 13.92 21.57
C ASN A 199 -9.83 14.89 21.91
N GLU A 200 -9.87 16.06 21.26
CA GLU A 200 -10.94 17.05 21.45
C GLU A 200 -12.31 16.50 21.02
N TYR A 201 -12.35 15.77 19.91
CA TYR A 201 -13.55 15.10 19.42
C TYR A 201 -14.12 14.13 20.47
N TRP A 202 -13.28 13.26 21.04
CA TRP A 202 -13.72 12.30 22.06
C TRP A 202 -14.15 12.96 23.36
N GLN A 203 -13.42 13.98 23.84
CA GLN A 203 -13.85 14.77 25.01
C GLN A 203 -15.20 15.46 24.79
N SER A 204 -15.50 15.88 23.56
CA SER A 204 -16.78 16.50 23.22
C SER A 204 -17.95 15.52 23.23
N ILE A 205 -17.70 14.24 22.91
CA ILE A 205 -18.69 13.17 22.95
C ILE A 205 -18.98 12.76 24.38
N GLU A 206 -17.93 12.57 25.19
CA GLU A 206 -18.08 12.22 26.61
C GLU A 206 -18.87 13.27 27.40
N LYS A 207 -18.71 14.56 27.07
CA LYS A 207 -19.49 15.65 27.69
C LYS A 207 -20.96 15.70 27.26
N LYS A 208 -21.35 14.99 26.18
CA LYS A 208 -22.71 14.94 25.67
C LYS A 208 -23.49 13.70 26.13
N GLN A 209 -22.81 12.72 26.74
CA GLN A 209 -23.39 11.55 27.40
C GLN A 209 -23.67 11.85 28.87
#